data_AF-A0A093SPG0-F1
#
_entry.id   AF-A0A093SPG0-F1
#
_cell.length_a   1.000
_cell.length_b   1.000
_cell.length_c   1.000
_cell.angle_alpha   90.00
_cell.angle_beta   90.00
_cell.angle_gamma   90.00
#
_symmetry.space_group_name_H-M   'P 1'
#
loop_
_entity.id
_entity.type
_entity.pdbx_description
1 polymer ?
#
loop_
_entity_poly.entity_id
_entity_poly.type
_entity_poly.pdbx_seq_one_letter_code
_entity_poly.pdbx_strand_id
1 'polypeptide(L)'
;APLTLLSVPVGPLQVTSSLLRKVEDFSPEILCALGQAAVGLSVSSIQNSISEQDLEAALPALGKVRGWSAEQSSAIVDKLLRSGYQLRDGQSLAQLGSLVGGLNSSTVWSLSPEVVLEAIKVPEFAQ
;
A
#
# COMPACT_ATOMS: atom_id res chain seq x y z
N ALA A 1 -47.90 -1.52 0.84
CA ALA A 1 -46.78 -2.16 0.14
C ALA A 1 -45.57 -2.13 1.08
N PRO A 2 -44.98 -3.28 1.48
CA PRO A 2 -43.79 -3.24 2.32
C PRO A 2 -42.56 -3.00 1.45
N LEU A 3 -41.64 -2.17 1.97
CA LEU A 3 -40.36 -1.87 1.35
C LEU A 3 -39.48 -3.12 1.40
N THR A 4 -39.23 -3.72 0.25
CA THR A 4 -38.21 -4.76 0.09
C THR A 4 -36.85 -4.09 0.32
N LEU A 5 -36.31 -4.22 1.53
CA LEU A 5 -34.91 -3.92 1.81
C LEU A 5 -34.07 -4.82 0.91
N LEU A 6 -33.50 -4.25 -0.15
CA LEU A 6 -32.47 -4.89 -0.96
C LEU A 6 -31.33 -5.27 -0.02
N SER A 7 -31.29 -6.54 0.37
CA SER A 7 -30.19 -7.14 1.12
C SER A 7 -28.98 -7.13 0.19
N VAL A 8 -28.25 -6.03 0.17
CA VAL A 8 -26.99 -5.93 -0.58
C VAL A 8 -26.04 -6.96 0.03
N PRO A 9 -25.52 -7.93 -0.75
CA PRO A 9 -24.48 -8.81 -0.25
C PRO A 9 -23.24 -7.96 0.04
N VAL A 10 -23.01 -7.68 1.31
CA VAL A 10 -21.78 -7.03 1.78
C VAL A 10 -20.63 -8.01 1.55
N GLY A 11 -19.78 -7.70 0.58
CA GLY A 11 -18.59 -8.51 0.29
C GLY A 11 -17.55 -8.40 1.42
N PRO A 12 -16.62 -9.37 1.56
CA PRO A 12 -15.60 -9.37 2.61
C PRO A 12 -14.79 -8.08 2.69
N LEU A 13 -14.45 -7.46 1.55
CA LEU A 13 -13.75 -6.19 1.49
C LEU A 13 -14.54 -5.03 2.09
N GLN A 14 -15.87 -5.00 1.92
CA GLN A 14 -16.73 -3.96 2.50
C GLN A 14 -16.84 -4.11 4.02
N VAL A 15 -16.81 -5.34 4.54
CA VAL A 15 -16.73 -5.58 5.99
C VAL A 15 -15.41 -5.04 6.53
N THR A 16 -14.29 -5.43 5.91
CA THR A 16 -12.95 -5.02 6.34
C THR A 16 -12.80 -3.50 6.30
N SER A 17 -13.23 -2.83 5.23
CA SER A 17 -13.14 -1.37 5.14
C SER A 17 -14.00 -0.66 6.19
N SER A 18 -15.18 -1.19 6.48
CA SER A 18 -16.05 -0.65 7.53
C SER A 18 -15.45 -0.78 8.92
N LEU A 19 -14.72 -1.87 9.18
CA LEU A 19 -14.00 -2.10 10.44
C LEU A 19 -12.77 -1.19 10.55
N LEU A 20 -11.94 -1.13 9.51
CA LEU A 20 -10.71 -0.33 9.53
C LEU A 20 -10.96 1.17 9.63
N ARG A 21 -12.12 1.65 9.16
CA ARG A 21 -12.54 3.05 9.35
C ARG A 21 -12.74 3.44 10.83
N LYS A 22 -12.93 2.46 11.72
CA LYS A 22 -13.09 2.69 13.17
C LYS A 22 -11.76 2.62 13.92
N VAL A 23 -10.67 2.26 13.26
CA VAL A 23 -9.33 2.24 13.86
C VAL A 23 -8.83 3.68 13.92
N GLU A 24 -8.47 4.13 15.11
CA GLU A 24 -8.06 5.52 15.38
C GLU A 24 -6.57 5.75 15.11
N ASP A 25 -5.74 4.73 15.31
CA ASP A 25 -4.29 4.79 15.13
C ASP A 25 -3.76 3.52 14.45
N PHE A 26 -2.80 3.71 13.54
CA PHE A 26 -2.19 2.66 12.75
C PHE A 26 -0.69 2.57 13.06
N SER A 27 -0.36 1.93 14.19
CA SER A 27 1.03 1.60 14.51
C SER A 27 1.62 0.62 13.48
N PRO A 28 2.96 0.52 13.39
CA PRO A 28 3.63 -0.42 12.49
C PRO A 28 3.20 -1.86 12.75
N GLU A 29 3.01 -2.23 14.03
CA GLU A 29 2.58 -3.57 14.44
C GLU A 29 1.17 -3.87 13.95
N ILE A 30 0.26 -2.89 14.04
CA ILE A 30 -1.11 -3.02 13.51
C ILE A 30 -1.05 -3.21 12.00
N LEU A 31 -0.32 -2.36 11.27
CA LEU A 31 -0.18 -2.46 9.82
C LEU A 31 0.40 -3.80 9.37
N CYS A 32 1.42 -4.28 10.06
CA CYS A 32 2.00 -5.61 9.80
C CYS A 32 1.00 -6.73 10.08
N ALA A 33 0.22 -6.63 11.15
CA ALA A 33 -0.77 -7.63 11.55
C ALA A 33 -1.98 -7.72 10.60
N LEU A 34 -2.29 -6.66 9.82
CA LEU A 34 -3.39 -6.68 8.86
C LEU A 34 -3.18 -7.73 7.76
N GLY A 35 -1.94 -7.96 7.32
CA GLY A 35 -1.64 -8.82 6.18
C GLY A 35 -2.51 -8.47 4.97
N GLN A 36 -3.15 -9.46 4.35
CA GLN A 36 -4.02 -9.22 3.18
C GLN A 36 -5.26 -8.37 3.50
N ALA A 37 -5.68 -8.23 4.76
CA ALA A 37 -6.79 -7.34 5.11
C ALA A 37 -6.46 -5.86 4.89
N ALA A 38 -5.18 -5.51 4.72
CA ALA A 38 -4.74 -4.14 4.48
C ALA A 38 -5.34 -3.53 3.20
N VAL A 39 -5.75 -4.33 2.20
CA VAL A 39 -6.48 -3.81 1.02
C VAL A 39 -7.85 -3.20 1.37
N GLY A 40 -8.36 -3.45 2.59
CA GLY A 40 -9.54 -2.78 3.13
C GLY A 40 -9.29 -1.35 3.61
N LEU A 41 -8.03 -0.90 3.70
CA LEU A 41 -7.71 0.47 4.11
C LEU A 41 -8.27 1.48 3.11
N SER A 42 -9.00 2.48 3.60
CA SER A 42 -9.45 3.57 2.74
C SER A 42 -8.26 4.47 2.36
N VAL A 43 -8.30 5.07 1.17
CA VAL A 43 -7.30 6.06 0.73
C VAL A 43 -7.21 7.21 1.75
N SER A 44 -8.34 7.65 2.31
CA SER A 44 -8.37 8.65 3.37
C SER A 44 -7.65 8.23 4.65
N SER A 45 -7.74 6.95 5.05
CA SER A 45 -7.01 6.43 6.21
C SER A 45 -5.50 6.42 5.94
N ILE A 46 -5.10 5.95 4.75
CA ILE A 46 -3.68 5.96 4.32
C ILE A 46 -3.11 7.39 4.38
N GLN A 47 -3.85 8.36 3.86
CA GLN A 47 -3.39 9.74 3.77
C GLN A 47 -3.42 10.47 5.12
N ASN A 48 -4.43 10.23 5.96
CA ASN A 48 -4.70 11.10 7.12
C ASN A 48 -4.50 10.43 8.49
N SER A 49 -4.53 9.10 8.58
CA SER A 49 -4.51 8.36 9.85
C SER A 49 -3.24 7.56 10.08
N ILE A 50 -2.54 7.15 9.01
CA ILE A 50 -1.26 6.44 9.12
C ILE A 50 -0.14 7.48 9.13
N SER A 51 0.84 7.42 10.03
CA SER A 51 2.00 8.32 9.95
C SER A 51 2.98 7.89 8.85
N GLU A 52 3.83 8.82 8.40
CA GLU A 52 4.89 8.51 7.43
C GLU A 52 5.90 7.49 7.97
N GLN A 53 6.26 7.64 9.25
CA GLN A 53 7.22 6.78 9.94
C GLN A 53 6.66 5.37 10.13
N ASP A 54 5.38 5.26 10.51
CA ASP A 54 4.75 3.95 10.72
C ASP A 54 4.55 3.20 9.40
N LEU A 55 4.23 3.95 8.34
CA LEU A 55 4.11 3.40 6.99
C LEU A 55 5.45 2.85 6.48
N GLU A 56 6.54 3.60 6.67
CA GLU A 56 7.89 3.17 6.29
C GLU A 56 8.33 1.94 7.09
N ALA A 57 8.10 1.92 8.40
CA ALA A 57 8.45 0.78 9.24
C ALA A 57 7.64 -0.49 8.88
N ALA A 58 6.40 -0.34 8.41
CA ALA A 58 5.55 -1.44 7.96
C ALA A 58 5.73 -1.83 6.48
N LEU A 59 6.56 -1.09 5.71
CA LEU A 59 6.73 -1.30 4.26
C LEU A 59 7.02 -2.77 3.88
N PRO A 60 7.92 -3.50 4.56
CA PRO A 60 8.20 -4.90 4.19
C PRO A 60 6.98 -5.83 4.27
N ALA A 61 5.99 -5.51 5.12
CA ALA A 61 4.73 -6.24 5.21
C ALA A 61 3.74 -5.77 4.14
N LEU A 62 3.58 -4.46 3.97
CA LEU A 62 2.63 -3.88 3.01
C LEU A 62 3.00 -4.16 1.55
N GLY A 63 4.29 -4.23 1.23
CA GLY A 63 4.79 -4.61 -0.11
C GLY A 63 4.50 -6.06 -0.49
N LYS A 64 4.09 -6.91 0.46
CA LYS A 64 3.67 -8.31 0.21
C LYS A 64 2.16 -8.46 0.01
N VAL A 65 1.39 -7.42 0.30
CA VAL A 65 -0.08 -7.43 0.18
C VAL A 65 -0.47 -7.35 -1.30
N ARG A 66 -1.31 -8.26 -1.78
CA ARG A 66 -1.72 -8.29 -3.18
C ARG A 66 -3.11 -7.69 -3.33
N GLY A 67 -3.37 -7.04 -4.46
CA GLY A 67 -4.70 -6.49 -4.77
C GLY A 67 -4.94 -5.07 -4.26
N TRP A 68 -3.88 -4.31 -3.97
CA TRP A 68 -4.00 -2.86 -3.82
C TRP A 68 -4.66 -2.22 -5.05
N SER A 69 -5.57 -1.27 -4.84
CA SER A 69 -6.03 -0.41 -5.93
C SER A 69 -4.89 0.51 -6.39
N ALA A 70 -5.03 1.08 -7.59
CA ALA A 70 -4.07 2.05 -8.11
C ALA A 70 -3.96 3.28 -7.18
N GLU A 71 -5.11 3.75 -6.68
CA GLU A 71 -5.20 4.91 -5.78
C GLU A 71 -4.59 4.60 -4.40
N GLN A 72 -4.82 3.40 -3.86
CA GLN A 72 -4.19 2.97 -2.61
C GLN A 72 -2.67 2.89 -2.76
N SER A 73 -2.20 2.23 -3.83
CA SER A 73 -0.77 2.07 -4.10
C SER A 73 -0.08 3.42 -4.26
N SER A 74 -0.68 4.32 -5.06
CA SER A 74 -0.16 5.68 -5.26
C SER A 74 -0.15 6.48 -3.96
N ALA A 75 -1.21 6.43 -3.16
CA ALA A 75 -1.25 7.13 -1.88
C ALA A 75 -0.19 6.64 -0.89
N ILE A 76 0.09 5.32 -0.85
CA ILE A 76 1.14 4.74 -0.01
C ILE A 76 2.52 5.19 -0.51
N VAL A 77 2.81 5.02 -1.80
CA VAL A 77 4.11 5.35 -2.38
C VAL A 77 4.41 6.84 -2.26
N ASP A 78 3.47 7.71 -2.60
CA ASP A 78 3.67 9.16 -2.49
C ASP A 78 3.95 9.59 -1.05
N LYS A 79 3.35 8.91 -0.07
CA LYS A 79 3.58 9.18 1.35
C LYS A 79 4.95 8.69 1.81
N LEU A 80 5.39 7.51 1.39
CA LEU A 80 6.75 7.01 1.63
C LEU A 80 7.81 7.96 1.03
N LEU A 81 7.62 8.43 -0.19
CA LEU A 81 8.58 9.34 -0.82
C LEU A 81 8.65 10.69 -0.08
N ARG A 82 7.54 11.14 0.53
CA ARG A 82 7.51 12.34 1.40
C ARG A 82 8.19 12.13 2.75
N SER A 83 8.19 10.90 3.29
CA SER A 83 8.90 10.55 4.54
C SER A 83 10.42 10.61 4.41
N GLY A 84 10.92 10.64 3.17
CA GLY A 84 12.35 10.57 2.87
C GLY A 84 12.82 9.19 2.41
N TYR A 85 11.90 8.25 2.16
CA TYR A 85 12.21 6.99 1.48
C TYR A 85 12.80 7.28 0.10
N GLN A 86 13.95 6.67 -0.20
CA GLN A 86 14.67 6.94 -1.44
C GLN A 86 14.94 5.67 -2.23
N LEU A 87 14.60 5.74 -3.52
CA LEU A 87 14.81 4.67 -4.50
C LEU A 87 16.24 4.74 -5.07
N ARG A 88 17.25 4.57 -4.20
CA ARG A 88 18.68 4.75 -4.55
C ARG A 88 19.29 3.54 -5.24
N ASP A 89 18.73 2.36 -5.03
CA ASP A 89 19.28 1.07 -5.48
C ASP A 89 18.16 0.06 -5.76
N GLY A 90 18.51 -1.05 -6.41
CA GLY A 90 17.52 -2.06 -6.75
C GLY A 90 16.80 -2.68 -5.55
N GLN A 91 17.42 -2.67 -4.36
CA GLN A 91 16.83 -3.23 -3.15
C GLN A 91 15.72 -2.34 -2.60
N SER A 92 15.93 -1.02 -2.55
CA SER A 92 14.91 -0.04 -2.18
C SER A 92 13.72 -0.05 -3.16
N LEU A 93 13.95 -0.27 -4.46
CA LEU A 93 12.86 -0.46 -5.41
C LEU A 93 12.14 -1.80 -5.18
N ALA A 94 12.88 -2.88 -4.94
CA ALA A 94 12.31 -4.20 -4.67
C ALA A 94 11.49 -4.25 -3.38
N GLN A 95 11.86 -3.48 -2.35
CA GLN A 95 11.13 -3.39 -1.08
C GLN A 95 9.72 -2.81 -1.21
N LEU A 96 9.44 -2.04 -2.27
CA LEU A 96 8.06 -1.62 -2.56
C LEU A 96 7.16 -2.83 -2.90
N GLY A 97 7.73 -3.90 -3.46
CA GLY A 97 7.00 -5.11 -3.83
C GLY A 97 5.78 -4.80 -4.72
N SER A 98 4.60 -5.25 -4.29
CA SER A 98 3.33 -5.00 -4.99
C SER A 98 2.96 -3.53 -5.13
N LEU A 99 3.53 -2.64 -4.31
CA LEU A 99 3.23 -1.20 -4.33
C LEU A 99 3.92 -0.48 -5.49
N VAL A 100 4.84 -1.13 -6.21
CA VAL A 100 5.55 -0.53 -7.36
C VAL A 100 4.59 0.04 -8.42
N GLY A 101 3.39 -0.54 -8.55
CA GLY A 101 2.33 -0.05 -9.43
C GLY A 101 1.75 1.32 -9.03
N GLY A 102 2.08 1.82 -7.84
CA GLY A 102 1.74 3.15 -7.36
C GLY A 102 2.76 4.24 -7.69
N LEU A 103 3.92 3.90 -8.28
CA LEU A 103 4.90 4.91 -8.68
C LEU A 103 4.33 5.81 -9.76
N ASN A 104 4.37 7.12 -9.52
CA ASN A 104 4.02 8.08 -10.55
C ASN A 104 5.05 8.05 -11.69
N SER A 105 4.60 8.42 -12.90
CA SER A 105 5.44 8.33 -14.11
C SER A 105 6.70 9.17 -14.01
N SER A 106 6.64 10.37 -13.42
CA SER A 106 7.81 11.22 -13.21
C SER A 106 8.88 10.55 -12.35
N THR A 107 8.48 9.84 -11.30
CA THR A 107 9.40 9.06 -10.46
C THR A 107 10.02 7.94 -11.28
N VAL A 108 9.23 7.17 -12.03
CA VAL A 108 9.75 6.11 -12.91
C VAL A 108 10.77 6.65 -13.93
N TRP A 109 10.48 7.78 -14.57
CA TRP A 109 11.40 8.42 -15.52
C TRP A 109 12.68 8.97 -14.89
N SER A 110 12.65 9.27 -13.59
CA SER A 110 13.81 9.76 -12.84
C SER A 110 14.70 8.63 -12.28
N LEU A 111 14.23 7.38 -12.31
CA LEU A 111 15.03 6.24 -11.83
C LEU A 111 16.20 5.98 -12.77
N SER A 112 17.38 5.79 -12.20
CA SER A 112 18.54 5.31 -12.94
C SER A 112 18.26 3.91 -13.51
N PRO A 113 18.60 3.63 -14.78
CA PRO A 113 18.43 2.30 -15.37
C PRO A 113 19.10 1.18 -14.55
N GLU A 114 20.21 1.49 -13.88
CA GLU A 114 20.95 0.58 -13.00
C GLU A 114 20.08 0.10 -11.83
N VAL A 115 19.31 1.00 -11.21
CA VAL A 115 18.39 0.68 -10.10
C VAL A 115 17.36 -0.35 -10.56
N VAL A 116 16.78 -0.16 -11.75
CA VAL A 116 15.81 -1.10 -12.32
C VAL A 116 16.46 -2.44 -12.64
N LEU A 117 17.65 -2.43 -13.26
CA LEU A 117 18.40 -3.64 -13.61
C LEU A 117 18.82 -4.44 -12.38
N GLU A 118 19.13 -3.77 -11.27
CA GLU A 118 19.39 -4.41 -9.98
C GLU A 118 18.12 -4.99 -9.38
N ALA A 119 17.01 -4.25 -9.40
CA ALA A 119 15.75 -4.70 -8.84
C ALA A 119 15.24 -5.97 -9.52
N ILE A 120 15.34 -6.09 -10.85
CA ILE A 120 14.90 -7.31 -11.56
C ILE A 120 15.73 -8.55 -11.24
N LYS A 121 16.91 -8.39 -10.63
CA LYS A 121 17.70 -9.53 -10.14
C LYS A 121 17.22 -10.00 -8.77
N VAL A 122 16.41 -9.21 -8.07
CA VAL A 122 15.77 -9.60 -6.80
C VAL A 122 14.60 -10.54 -7.14
N PRO A 123 14.64 -11.82 -6.71
CA PRO A 123 13.66 -12.81 -7.17
C PRO A 123 12.20 -12.45 -6.89
N GLU A 124 11.92 -11.78 -5.77
CA GLU A 124 10.55 -11.39 -5.39
C GLU A 124 10.02 -10.19 -6.19
N PHE A 125 10.90 -9.41 -6.83
CA PHE A 125 10.50 -8.22 -7.59
C PHE A 125 10.08 -8.54 -9.04
N ALA A 126 10.70 -9.53 -9.66
CA ALA A 126 10.47 -9.89 -11.07
C ALA A 126 9.26 -10.82 -11.30
N GLN A 127 8.38 -11.00 -10.31
CA GLN A 127 7.24 -11.93 -10.34
C GLN A 127 5.93 -11.31 -10.84
#